data_AF-A0A8T4SVM5-F1
#
_entry.id   AF-A0A8T4SVM5-F1
#
_cell.length_a   1.000
_cell.length_b   1.000
_cell.length_c   1.000
_cell.angle_alpha   90.00
_cell.angle_beta   90.00
_cell.angle_gamma   90.00
#
_symmetry.space_group_name_H-M   'P 1'
#
loop_
_entity.id
_entity.type
_entity.pdbx_description
1 polymer ?
#
loop_
_entity_poly.entity_id
_entity_poly.type
_entity_poly.pdbx_seq_one_letter_code
_entity_poly.pdbx_strand_id
1 'polypeptide(L)'
;MTHITIKGHTFTPVTARDSFGRRALQYKNNIITVLGKLGLTDDDILIDIDPVAIKNVPASATWYLEGYRMYYSYKSAKRYVDNLYIVFKVIEFEVVDLLSKKKTFEEFLSDFTEKDDVEHMRKAARETLGLAPDVIDMAVIDKRYKELAKKCHPDMPGGDTEMFKKINNAHKILKRELE
;
A
#
# COMPACT_ATOMS: atom_id res chain seq x y z
N MET A 1 -19.72 -10.44 -23.64
CA MET A 1 -18.60 -10.18 -22.72
C MET A 1 -19.08 -9.15 -21.73
N THR A 2 -18.90 -9.38 -20.42
CA THR A 2 -19.37 -8.45 -19.39
C THR A 2 -18.33 -7.34 -19.25
N HIS A 3 -18.70 -6.10 -19.55
CA HIS A 3 -17.85 -4.94 -19.29
C HIS A 3 -18.05 -4.48 -17.86
N ILE A 4 -16.97 -4.16 -17.15
CA ILE A 4 -17.05 -3.53 -15.82
C ILE A 4 -16.51 -2.12 -15.96
N THR A 5 -17.24 -1.15 -15.42
CA THR A 5 -16.83 0.25 -15.32
C THR A 5 -16.44 0.54 -13.87
N ILE A 6 -15.18 0.91 -13.64
CA ILE A 6 -14.65 1.25 -12.33
C ILE A 6 -13.82 2.53 -12.45
N LYS A 7 -14.11 3.53 -11.61
CA LYS A 7 -13.45 4.85 -11.65
C LYS A 7 -13.44 5.49 -13.05
N GLY A 8 -14.50 5.30 -13.83
CA GLY A 8 -14.60 5.80 -15.21
C GLY A 8 -13.93 4.92 -16.28
N HIS A 9 -13.14 3.92 -15.89
CA HIS A 9 -12.49 3.00 -16.82
C HIS A 9 -13.36 1.80 -17.11
N THR A 10 -13.64 1.55 -18.39
CA THR A 10 -14.39 0.38 -18.83
C THR A 10 -13.45 -0.66 -19.42
N PHE A 11 -13.39 -1.84 -18.83
CA PHE A 11 -12.56 -2.94 -19.33
C PHE A 11 -13.23 -4.29 -19.16
N THR A 12 -12.74 -5.28 -19.91
CA THR A 12 -13.22 -6.66 -19.84
C THR A 12 -12.40 -7.42 -18.80
N PRO A 13 -12.99 -7.86 -17.68
CA PRO A 13 -12.28 -8.63 -16.67
C PRO A 13 -11.85 -9.96 -17.27
N VAL A 14 -10.57 -10.29 -17.13
CA VAL A 14 -10.07 -11.62 -17.51
C VAL A 14 -10.24 -12.53 -16.31
N THR A 15 -11.17 -13.47 -16.40
CA THR A 15 -11.32 -14.53 -15.40
C THR A 15 -10.18 -15.54 -15.57
N ALA A 16 -9.38 -15.74 -14.53
CA ALA A 16 -8.37 -16.79 -14.54
C ALA A 16 -9.05 -18.17 -14.65
N ARG A 17 -8.57 -19.02 -15.56
CA ARG A 17 -9.06 -20.41 -15.69
C ARG A 17 -8.27 -21.38 -14.80
N ASP A 18 -6.99 -21.10 -14.61
CA ASP A 18 -6.01 -21.97 -13.96
C ASP A 18 -4.83 -21.16 -13.37
N SER A 19 -3.93 -21.85 -12.66
CA SER A 19 -2.66 -21.29 -12.16
C SER A 19 -2.82 -20.02 -11.30
N PHE A 20 -3.84 -20.01 -10.43
CA PHE A 20 -4.27 -18.83 -9.69
C PHE A 20 -3.16 -18.17 -8.85
N GLY A 21 -2.34 -18.97 -8.14
CA GLY A 21 -1.22 -18.44 -7.36
C GLY A 21 -0.15 -17.77 -8.23
N ARG A 22 0.23 -18.40 -9.34
CA ARG A 22 1.21 -17.82 -10.29
C ARG A 22 0.69 -16.52 -10.90
N ARG A 23 -0.59 -16.48 -11.27
CA ARG A 23 -1.23 -15.27 -11.81
C ARG A 23 -1.34 -14.16 -10.77
N ALA A 24 -1.68 -14.50 -9.52
CA ALA A 24 -1.72 -13.52 -8.44
C ALA A 24 -0.34 -12.88 -8.20
N LEU A 25 0.73 -13.69 -8.21
CA LEU A 25 2.10 -13.19 -8.12
C LEU A 25 2.46 -12.32 -9.33
N GLN A 26 2.06 -12.73 -10.54
CA GLN A 26 2.25 -11.93 -11.75
C GLN A 26 1.56 -10.56 -11.63
N TYR A 27 0.31 -10.51 -11.15
CA TYR A 27 -0.42 -9.24 -10.98
C TYR A 27 0.21 -8.37 -9.90
N LYS A 28 0.70 -8.94 -8.80
CA LYS A 28 1.50 -8.21 -7.81
C LYS A 28 2.73 -7.57 -8.46
N ASN A 29 3.53 -8.34 -9.19
CA ASN A 29 4.74 -7.84 -9.85
C ASN A 29 4.42 -6.77 -10.89
N ASN A 30 3.29 -6.90 -11.60
CA ASN A 30 2.83 -5.90 -12.54
C ASN A 30 2.44 -4.60 -11.83
N ILE A 31 1.74 -4.66 -10.69
CA ILE A 31 1.40 -3.47 -9.88
C ILE A 31 2.69 -2.77 -9.45
N ILE A 32 3.65 -3.53 -8.92
CA ILE A 32 4.97 -3.00 -8.53
C ILE A 32 5.65 -2.31 -9.72
N THR A 33 5.67 -2.95 -10.89
CA THR A 33 6.28 -2.39 -12.10
C THR A 33 5.59 -1.10 -12.56
N VAL A 34 4.25 -1.05 -12.50
CA VAL A 34 3.47 0.13 -12.89
C VAL A 34 3.73 1.28 -11.94
N LEU A 35 3.63 1.05 -10.63
CA LEU A 35 3.89 2.04 -9.60
C LEU A 35 5.35 2.49 -9.58
N GLY A 36 6.30 1.60 -9.95
CA GLY A 36 7.70 1.93 -10.14
C GLY A 36 7.96 2.98 -11.22
N LYS A 37 7.04 3.15 -12.19
CA LYS A 37 7.12 4.26 -13.16
C LYS A 37 6.90 5.63 -12.53
N LEU A 38 6.29 5.67 -11.33
CA LEU A 38 6.15 6.87 -10.51
C LEU A 38 7.33 7.07 -9.54
N GLY A 39 8.37 6.24 -9.63
CA GLY A 39 9.54 6.29 -8.75
C GLY A 39 9.38 5.52 -7.43
N LEU A 40 8.32 4.72 -7.29
CA LEU A 40 8.07 3.91 -6.10
C LEU A 40 8.96 2.65 -6.08
N THR A 41 9.47 2.32 -4.90
CA THR A 41 10.20 1.07 -4.69
C THR A 41 9.27 -0.02 -4.16
N ASP A 42 9.70 -1.28 -4.23
CA ASP A 42 8.96 -2.42 -3.68
C ASP A 42 8.62 -2.23 -2.18
N ASP A 43 9.47 -1.54 -1.43
CA ASP A 43 9.27 -1.24 -0.01
C ASP A 43 8.14 -0.22 0.25
N ASP A 44 7.80 0.59 -0.75
CA ASP A 44 6.72 1.58 -0.67
C ASP A 44 5.36 0.98 -1.05
N ILE A 45 5.31 -0.30 -1.46
CA ILE A 45 4.13 -0.96 -2.00
C ILE A 45 3.79 -2.21 -1.16
N LEU A 46 2.63 -2.20 -0.52
CA LEU A 46 2.11 -3.30 0.29
C LEU A 46 0.95 -3.98 -0.43
N ILE A 47 1.16 -5.25 -0.80
CA ILE A 47 0.15 -6.11 -1.42
C ILE A 47 0.21 -7.47 -0.73
N ASP A 48 -0.82 -7.75 0.07
CA ASP A 48 -0.98 -9.01 0.77
C ASP A 48 -1.50 -10.08 -0.19
N ILE A 49 -0.64 -11.04 -0.57
CA ILE A 49 -1.08 -12.18 -1.38
C ILE A 49 -1.75 -13.19 -0.48
N ASP A 50 -3.02 -13.50 -0.76
CA ASP A 50 -3.70 -14.63 -0.13
C ASP A 50 -3.08 -15.95 -0.63
N PRO A 51 -2.64 -16.86 0.27
CA PRO A 51 -2.07 -18.15 -0.10
C PRO A 51 -3.06 -19.03 -0.89
N VAL A 52 -4.36 -18.76 -0.79
CA VAL A 52 -5.43 -19.46 -1.49
C VAL A 52 -6.16 -18.51 -2.45
N ALA A 53 -5.48 -18.16 -3.54
CA ALA A 53 -5.94 -17.22 -4.57
C ALA A 53 -7.28 -17.59 -5.29
N ILE A 54 -7.83 -18.78 -5.03
CA ILE A 54 -9.13 -19.22 -5.53
C ILE A 54 -10.30 -18.80 -4.62
N LYS A 55 -10.04 -18.42 -3.37
CA LYS A 55 -11.08 -17.99 -2.43
C LYS A 55 -11.71 -16.68 -2.87
N ASN A 56 -12.99 -16.51 -2.54
CA ASN A 56 -13.68 -15.24 -2.71
C ASN A 56 -13.33 -14.31 -1.55
N VAL A 57 -12.19 -13.64 -1.66
CA VAL A 57 -11.71 -12.66 -0.69
C VAL A 57 -11.34 -11.36 -1.41
N PRO A 58 -11.46 -10.20 -0.73
CA PRO A 58 -11.05 -8.93 -1.31
C PRO A 58 -9.57 -8.94 -1.67
N ALA A 59 -9.22 -8.26 -2.76
CA ALA A 59 -7.84 -7.91 -3.06
C ALA A 59 -7.64 -6.42 -2.79
N SER A 60 -6.47 -6.06 -2.28
CA SER A 60 -6.12 -4.66 -2.03
C SER A 60 -4.66 -4.39 -2.29
N ALA A 61 -4.36 -3.14 -2.62
CA ALA A 61 -3.01 -2.62 -2.74
C ALA A 61 -2.95 -1.31 -1.95
N THR A 62 -1.89 -1.17 -1.14
CA THR A 62 -1.54 0.07 -0.45
C THR A 62 -0.20 0.51 -0.98
N TRP A 63 -0.03 1.81 -1.24
CA TRP A 63 1.28 2.35 -1.60
C TRP A 63 1.45 3.76 -1.04
N TYR A 64 2.68 4.23 -0.96
CA TYR A 64 3.00 5.55 -0.42
C TYR A 64 3.65 6.42 -1.49
N LEU A 65 2.97 7.49 -1.93
CA LEU A 65 3.47 8.40 -2.95
C LEU A 65 3.54 9.81 -2.38
N GLU A 66 4.72 10.43 -2.40
CA GLU A 66 4.96 11.79 -1.90
C GLU A 66 4.40 12.04 -0.49
N GLY A 67 4.52 11.06 0.40
CA GLY A 67 4.05 11.17 1.79
C GLY A 67 2.58 10.80 1.99
N TYR A 68 1.80 10.65 0.92
CA TYR A 68 0.40 10.24 1.01
C TYR A 68 0.27 8.71 0.93
N ARG A 69 -0.51 8.14 1.85
CA ARG A 69 -0.93 6.73 1.73
C ARG A 69 -2.09 6.64 0.76
N MET A 70 -1.85 5.87 -0.28
CA MET A 70 -2.83 5.47 -1.26
C MET A 70 -3.33 4.07 -0.93
N TYR A 71 -4.63 3.87 -1.07
CA TYR A 71 -5.25 2.57 -0.88
C TYR A 71 -6.29 2.31 -1.97
N TYR A 72 -6.31 1.07 -2.45
CA TYR A 72 -7.39 0.61 -3.32
C TYR A 72 -7.70 -0.85 -3.05
N SER A 73 -8.99 -1.18 -2.93
CA SER A 73 -9.46 -2.55 -2.79
C SER A 73 -10.65 -2.86 -3.68
N TYR A 74 -10.79 -4.14 -3.99
CA TYR A 74 -11.88 -4.66 -4.80
C TYR A 74 -12.31 -6.05 -4.32
N LYS A 75 -13.62 -6.27 -4.23
CA LYS A 75 -14.20 -7.51 -3.66
C LYS A 75 -15.33 -8.15 -4.47
N SER A 76 -15.70 -7.58 -5.61
CA SER A 76 -16.93 -7.99 -6.31
C SER A 76 -16.72 -9.12 -7.33
N ALA A 77 -15.49 -9.53 -7.61
CA ALA A 77 -15.23 -10.72 -8.44
C ALA A 77 -15.32 -12.00 -7.60
N LYS A 78 -15.46 -13.14 -8.29
CA LYS A 78 -15.70 -14.44 -7.65
C LYS A 78 -14.48 -14.99 -6.90
N ARG A 79 -13.28 -14.49 -7.18
CA ARG A 79 -12.01 -15.04 -6.70
C ARG A 79 -11.03 -13.92 -6.42
N TYR A 80 -10.13 -14.13 -5.48
CA TYR A 80 -9.05 -13.21 -5.12
C TYR A 80 -8.21 -12.81 -6.34
N VAL A 81 -7.79 -13.78 -7.16
CA VAL A 81 -6.97 -13.51 -8.35
C VAL A 81 -7.67 -12.59 -9.36
N ASP A 82 -9.00 -12.71 -9.49
CA ASP A 82 -9.80 -11.88 -10.38
C ASP A 82 -10.00 -10.48 -9.76
N ASN A 83 -10.18 -10.41 -8.44
CA ASN A 83 -10.19 -9.15 -7.69
C ASN A 83 -8.85 -8.41 -7.82
N LEU A 84 -7.73 -9.12 -7.71
CA LEU A 84 -6.38 -8.56 -7.82
C LEU A 84 -6.08 -8.09 -9.24
N TYR A 85 -6.57 -8.81 -10.26
CA TYR A 85 -6.50 -8.35 -11.65
C TYR A 85 -7.20 -6.99 -11.83
N ILE A 86 -8.37 -6.81 -11.21
CA ILE A 86 -9.11 -5.55 -11.26
C ILE A 86 -8.37 -4.44 -10.54
N VAL A 87 -7.82 -4.70 -9.35
CA VAL A 87 -6.94 -3.76 -8.64
C VAL A 87 -5.78 -3.34 -9.52
N PHE A 88 -5.08 -4.30 -10.13
CA PHE A 88 -3.99 -4.04 -11.06
C PHE A 88 -4.42 -3.15 -12.23
N LYS A 89 -5.54 -3.47 -12.90
CA LYS A 89 -5.98 -2.71 -14.08
C LYS A 89 -6.41 -1.29 -13.75
N VAL A 90 -7.07 -1.06 -12.62
CA VAL A 90 -7.43 0.29 -12.18
C VAL A 90 -6.18 1.11 -11.93
N ILE A 91 -5.19 0.58 -11.20
CA ILE A 91 -3.92 1.26 -10.97
C ILE A 91 -3.19 1.53 -12.29
N GLU A 92 -3.15 0.57 -13.21
CA GLU A 92 -2.52 0.72 -14.52
C GLU A 92 -3.13 1.87 -15.32
N PHE A 93 -4.46 1.95 -15.42
CA PHE A 93 -5.12 3.03 -16.16
C PHE A 93 -4.85 4.40 -15.53
N GLU A 94 -4.98 4.50 -14.21
CA GLU A 94 -4.78 5.75 -13.49
C GLU A 94 -3.34 6.27 -13.58
N VAL A 95 -2.35 5.37 -13.48
CA VAL A 95 -0.93 5.73 -13.68
C VAL A 95 -0.67 6.14 -15.13
N VAL A 96 -1.26 5.46 -16.11
CA VAL A 96 -1.13 5.85 -17.52
C VAL A 96 -1.75 7.22 -17.79
N ASP A 97 -2.90 7.53 -17.20
CA ASP A 97 -3.55 8.84 -17.35
C ASP A 97 -2.77 9.95 -16.67
N LEU A 98 -2.16 9.67 -15.51
CA LEU A 98 -1.23 10.58 -14.84
C LEU A 98 0.02 10.84 -15.70
N LEU A 99 0.67 9.79 -16.22
CA LEU A 99 1.87 9.91 -17.06
C LEU A 99 1.59 10.58 -18.41
N SER A 100 0.39 10.38 -18.96
CA SER A 100 -0.06 11.04 -20.19
C SER A 100 -0.62 12.45 -19.97
N LYS A 101 -0.57 12.96 -18.74
CA LYS A 101 -1.06 14.29 -18.33
C LYS A 101 -2.54 14.53 -18.63
N LYS A 102 -3.32 13.45 -18.78
CA LYS A 102 -4.78 13.53 -18.87
C LYS A 102 -5.41 13.79 -17.50
N LYS A 103 -4.72 13.36 -16.45
CA LYS A 103 -5.11 13.53 -15.06
C LYS A 103 -4.00 14.24 -14.31
N THR A 104 -4.37 15.13 -13.40
CA THR A 104 -3.41 15.83 -12.54
C THR A 104 -2.99 14.95 -11.37
N PHE A 105 -1.85 15.29 -10.76
CA PHE A 105 -1.37 14.58 -9.58
C PHE A 105 -2.36 14.70 -8.40
N GLU A 106 -2.95 15.87 -8.20
CA GLU A 106 -3.93 16.12 -7.13
C GLU A 106 -5.20 15.29 -7.29
N GLU A 107 -5.72 15.14 -8.52
CA GLU A 107 -6.86 14.27 -8.81
C GLU A 107 -6.50 12.80 -8.56
N PHE A 108 -5.29 12.38 -8.96
CA PHE A 108 -4.79 11.04 -8.67
C PHE A 108 -4.70 10.79 -7.16
N LEU A 109 -4.14 11.72 -6.40
CA LEU A 109 -4.08 11.64 -4.93
C LEU A 109 -5.49 11.54 -4.34
N SER A 110 -6.40 12.46 -4.71
CA SER A 110 -7.76 12.49 -4.16
C SER A 110 -8.53 11.18 -4.40
N ASP A 111 -8.27 10.52 -5.51
CA ASP A 111 -8.95 9.28 -5.87
C ASP A 111 -8.53 8.09 -5.01
N PHE A 112 -7.31 8.09 -4.49
CA PHE A 112 -6.73 6.95 -3.79
C PHE A 112 -6.38 7.25 -2.33
N THR A 113 -6.45 8.50 -1.89
CA THR A 113 -6.27 8.88 -0.48
C THR A 113 -7.58 8.66 0.27
N GLU A 114 -7.57 7.77 1.26
CA GLU A 114 -8.65 7.68 2.24
C GLU A 114 -8.54 8.86 3.22
N LYS A 115 -9.41 9.86 3.08
CA LYS A 115 -9.37 11.12 3.85
C LYS A 115 -9.40 10.95 5.38
N ASP A 116 -9.88 9.82 5.89
CA ASP A 116 -10.00 9.56 7.34
C ASP A 116 -8.83 8.75 7.94
N ASP A 117 -8.00 8.08 7.14
CA ASP A 117 -7.04 7.09 7.66
C ASP A 117 -5.66 7.69 7.99
N VAL A 118 -5.32 8.86 7.45
CA VAL A 118 -4.02 9.50 7.67
C VAL A 118 -3.85 9.95 9.12
N GLU A 119 -4.88 10.54 9.73
CA GLU A 119 -4.80 10.98 11.12
C GLU A 119 -4.81 9.80 12.10
N HIS A 120 -5.58 8.75 11.79
CA HIS A 120 -5.59 7.51 12.55
C HIS A 120 -4.21 6.82 12.50
N MET A 121 -3.59 6.72 11.33
CA MET A 121 -2.24 6.18 11.19
C MET A 121 -1.17 7.02 11.89
N ARG A 122 -1.29 8.35 11.89
CA ARG A 122 -0.39 9.24 12.64
C ARG A 122 -0.49 9.04 14.14
N LYS A 123 -1.70 8.83 14.67
CA LYS A 123 -1.92 8.46 16.07
C LYS A 123 -1.35 7.07 16.36
N ALA A 124 -1.65 6.08 15.53
CA ALA A 124 -1.13 4.72 15.67
C ALA A 124 0.41 4.65 15.56
N ALA A 125 1.04 5.49 14.73
CA ALA A 125 2.49 5.59 14.61
C ALA A 125 3.13 6.16 15.89
N ARG A 126 2.52 7.17 16.51
CA ARG A 126 2.95 7.69 17.82
C ARG A 126 2.79 6.64 18.91
N GLU A 127 1.67 5.92 18.94
CA GLU A 127 1.46 4.80 19.87
C GLU A 127 2.49 3.68 19.69
N THR A 128 2.79 3.31 18.43
CA THR A 128 3.79 2.26 18.10
C THR A 128 5.18 2.62 18.59
N LEU A 129 5.54 3.91 18.61
CA LEU A 129 6.82 4.40 19.15
C LEU A 129 6.77 4.71 20.66
N GLY A 130 5.62 4.51 21.31
CA GLY A 130 5.42 4.84 22.73
C GLY A 130 5.50 6.34 23.01
N LEU A 131 5.04 7.14 22.06
CA LEU A 131 5.01 8.61 22.13
C LEU A 131 3.59 9.10 22.43
N ALA A 132 3.50 10.27 23.07
CA ALA A 132 2.23 10.95 23.25
C ALA A 132 1.70 11.48 21.90
N PRO A 133 0.37 11.57 21.72
CA PRO A 133 -0.25 11.91 20.43
C PRO A 133 0.07 13.35 19.95
N ASP A 134 0.52 14.21 20.85
CA ASP A 134 0.87 15.62 20.64
C ASP A 134 2.38 15.85 20.40
N VAL A 135 3.21 14.80 20.45
CA VAL A 135 4.64 14.93 20.16
C VAL A 135 4.83 15.23 18.68
N ILE A 136 5.42 16.39 18.41
CA ILE A 136 5.80 16.88 17.08
C ILE A 136 7.31 17.11 16.95
N ASP A 137 8.08 16.90 18.01
CA ASP A 137 9.53 17.08 18.00
C ASP A 137 10.22 15.86 17.37
N MET A 138 10.78 16.04 16.18
CA MET A 138 11.45 14.98 15.44
C MET A 138 12.68 14.43 16.16
N ALA A 139 13.39 15.23 16.97
CA ALA A 139 14.53 14.74 17.76
C ALA A 139 14.08 13.75 18.85
N VAL A 140 12.90 13.97 19.44
CA VAL A 140 12.29 13.06 20.42
C VAL A 140 11.83 11.76 19.74
N ILE A 141 11.22 11.88 18.56
CA ILE A 141 10.78 10.73 17.74
C ILE A 141 11.97 9.87 17.31
N ASP A 142 13.03 10.48 16.79
CA ASP A 142 14.27 9.81 16.38
C ASP A 142 14.93 9.06 17.53
N LYS A 143 14.96 9.69 18.72
CA LYS A 143 15.55 9.07 19.90
C LYS A 143 14.77 7.81 20.29
N ARG A 144 13.43 7.88 20.33
CA ARG A 144 12.59 6.72 20.65
C ARG A 144 12.70 5.61 19.61
N TYR A 145 12.69 5.97 18.33
CA TYR A 145 12.92 5.02 17.25
C TYR A 145 14.25 4.29 17.43
N LYS A 146 15.36 5.01 17.66
CA LYS A 146 16.69 4.39 17.86
C LYS A 146 16.74 3.47 19.08
N GLU A 147 16.05 3.83 20.16
CA GLU A 147 15.93 3.00 21.37
C GLU A 147 15.19 1.68 21.09
N LEU A 148 14.05 1.76 20.38
CA LEU A 148 13.23 0.59 20.03
C LEU A 148 13.88 -0.27 18.95
N ALA A 149 14.47 0.35 17.93
CA ALA A 149 15.18 -0.30 16.84
C ALA A 149 16.34 -1.16 17.38
N LYS A 150 17.11 -0.64 18.35
CA LYS A 150 18.17 -1.42 19.02
C LYS A 150 17.61 -2.64 19.75
N LYS A 151 16.47 -2.50 20.43
CA LYS A 151 15.87 -3.59 21.22
C LYS A 151 15.26 -4.69 20.34
N CYS A 152 14.59 -4.31 19.26
CA CYS A 152 13.87 -5.23 18.37
C CYS A 152 14.72 -5.70 17.18
N HIS A 153 15.98 -5.27 17.06
CA HIS A 153 16.82 -5.63 15.92
C HIS A 153 16.94 -7.16 15.79
N PRO A 154 16.78 -7.75 14.59
CA PRO A 154 16.83 -9.20 14.40
C PRO A 154 18.16 -9.84 14.83
N ASP A 155 19.24 -9.07 14.83
CA ASP A 155 20.57 -9.52 15.28
C ASP A 155 20.76 -9.53 16.81
N MET A 156 19.77 -9.06 17.59
CA MET A 156 19.82 -9.08 19.05
C MET A 156 19.19 -10.36 19.62
N PRO A 157 19.64 -10.85 20.79
CA PRO A 157 18.99 -11.97 21.47
C PRO A 157 17.56 -11.60 21.85
N GLY A 158 16.56 -12.24 21.21
CA GLY A 158 15.14 -11.88 21.37
C GLY A 158 14.64 -10.79 20.41
N GLY A 159 15.38 -10.52 19.33
CA GLY A 159 14.95 -9.64 18.24
C GLY A 159 13.66 -10.12 17.56
N ASP A 160 12.86 -9.16 17.11
CA ASP A 160 11.58 -9.41 16.45
C ASP A 160 11.53 -8.61 15.15
N THR A 161 11.71 -9.32 14.04
CA THR A 161 11.70 -8.76 12.68
C THR A 161 10.37 -8.10 12.33
N GLU A 162 9.24 -8.62 12.81
CA GLU A 162 7.94 -8.01 12.55
C GLU A 162 7.77 -6.70 13.33
N MET A 163 8.17 -6.71 14.59
CA MET A 163 8.14 -5.50 15.43
C MET A 163 9.09 -4.43 14.90
N PHE A 164 10.28 -4.81 14.44
CA PHE A 164 11.23 -3.90 13.83
C PHE A 164 10.66 -3.23 12.57
N LYS A 165 9.98 -3.99 11.70
CA LYS A 165 9.27 -3.43 10.54
C LYS A 165 8.17 -2.44 10.95
N LYS A 166 7.39 -2.75 11.99
CA LYS A 166 6.34 -1.86 12.51
C LYS A 166 6.91 -0.54 13.03
N ILE A 167 7.97 -0.60 13.83
CA ILE A 167 8.66 0.58 14.38
C ILE A 167 9.26 1.43 13.25
N ASN A 168 9.85 0.80 12.23
CA ASN A 168 10.43 1.50 11.10
C ASN A 168 9.36 2.21 10.25
N ASN A 169 8.23 1.55 10.00
CA ASN A 169 7.10 2.16 9.30
C ASN A 169 6.49 3.33 10.10
N ALA A 170 6.31 3.17 11.41
CA ALA A 170 5.84 4.24 12.28
C ALA A 170 6.76 5.47 12.25
N HIS A 171 8.08 5.25 12.31
CA HIS A 171 9.07 6.32 12.21
C HIS A 171 9.02 7.04 10.85
N LYS A 172 8.92 6.29 9.75
CA LYS A 172 8.74 6.87 8.40
C LYS A 172 7.48 7.71 8.29
N ILE A 173 6.35 7.26 8.87
CA ILE A 173 5.07 7.99 8.84
C ILE A 173 5.19 9.35 9.55
N LEU A 174 5.81 9.38 10.74
CA LEU A 174 5.96 10.63 11.50
C LEU A 174 7.02 11.57 10.91
N LYS A 175 8.12 11.00 10.38
CA LYS A 175 9.13 11.79 9.69
C LYS A 175 8.54 12.54 8.49
N ARG A 176 7.68 11.89 7.72
CA ARG A 176 6.94 12.47 6.58
C ARG A 176 5.88 13.50 6.99
N GLU A 177 5.48 13.56 8.26
CA GLU A 177 4.53 14.56 8.77
C GLU A 177 5.24 15.87 9.17
N LEU A 178 6.47 15.75 9.69
CA LEU A 178 7.16 16.83 10.43
C LEU A 178 8.37 17.41 9.69
N GLU A 179 8.85 16.74 8.64
CA GLU A 179 9.87 17.21 7.69
C GLU A 179 9.26 17.35 6.28
#